data_AF-A0A838DD80-F1
#
_entry.id   AF-A0A838DD80-F1
#
_cell.length_a   1.000
_cell.length_b   1.000
_cell.length_c   1.000
_cell.angle_alpha   90.00
_cell.angle_beta   90.00
_cell.angle_gamma   90.00
#
_symmetry.space_group_name_H-M   'P 1'
#
loop_
_entity.id
_entity.type
_entity.pdbx_description
1 polymer ?
#
loop_
_entity_poly.entity_id
_entity_poly.type
_entity_poly.pdbx_seq_one_letter_code
_entity_poly.pdbx_strand_id
1 'polypeptide(L)'
;FWDTAEHAGQEDKPIGMISYHYVRLGTGEKEGEEVLVVGGEDHKTGQADDFEQRYQRLEDWTRVRWPQAGEVVFRWSGQVMEPEDYMGFIGRNPSDKDNVFIATGDSGNGMTHGTIAGMLIPDLILGRENRWEKLYNPSRLIFKGIGDFLKENINVAAQYRDYVTGGDVKSLDEIPAGEGAVFRRGLRKVACYRDDSGTLHEMTAVCPHLKCIVHWNRNEKTWDCPCHGSRFDAMGHVLNGPSVADLAPLKTEEAVE
;
A
#
# COMPACT_ATOMS: atom_id res chain seq x y z
N PHE A 1 -12.18 -24.60 -1.73
CA PHE A 1 -11.74 -24.65 -3.14
C PHE A 1 -10.66 -23.58 -3.29
N TRP A 2 -9.42 -23.99 -3.09
CA TRP A 2 -8.26 -23.19 -3.48
C TRP A 2 -8.11 -23.40 -4.98
N ASP A 3 -8.16 -22.35 -5.78
CA ASP A 3 -7.82 -22.45 -7.19
C ASP A 3 -6.35 -22.85 -7.27
N THR A 4 -6.10 -24.13 -7.50
CA THR A 4 -4.77 -24.72 -7.54
C THR A 4 -4.29 -24.68 -8.98
N ALA A 5 -4.21 -23.49 -9.57
CA ALA A 5 -3.45 -23.18 -10.78
C ALA A 5 -3.42 -24.32 -11.83
N GLU A 6 -4.57 -24.95 -12.14
CA GLU A 6 -4.65 -26.05 -13.11
C GLU A 6 -4.36 -25.56 -14.55
N HIS A 7 -4.16 -24.25 -14.71
CA HIS A 7 -3.81 -23.58 -15.95
C HIS A 7 -2.45 -22.84 -15.91
N ALA A 8 -1.59 -23.15 -14.94
CA ALA A 8 -0.23 -22.57 -14.82
C ALA A 8 0.63 -22.73 -16.09
N GLY A 9 0.29 -23.67 -16.99
CA GLY A 9 0.95 -23.84 -18.29
C GLY A 9 0.67 -22.74 -19.32
N GLN A 10 -0.20 -21.76 -19.03
CA GLN A 10 -0.45 -20.59 -19.89
C GLN A 10 0.23 -19.30 -19.39
N GLU A 11 1.07 -19.39 -18.37
CA GLU A 11 1.71 -18.26 -17.68
C GLU A 11 3.10 -17.87 -18.22
N ASP A 12 3.37 -18.10 -19.52
CA ASP A 12 4.56 -17.55 -20.21
C ASP A 12 4.42 -16.03 -20.50
N LYS A 13 3.72 -15.28 -19.63
CA LYS A 13 3.72 -13.82 -19.66
C LYS A 13 4.76 -13.30 -18.67
N PRO A 14 5.54 -12.27 -19.05
CA PRO A 14 6.58 -11.71 -18.20
C PRO A 14 5.96 -11.33 -16.86
N ILE A 15 6.49 -11.94 -15.79
CA ILE A 15 6.09 -11.84 -14.38
C ILE A 15 5.44 -10.48 -14.08
N GLY A 16 4.11 -10.47 -14.19
CA GLY A 16 3.21 -9.54 -13.53
C GLY A 16 2.35 -10.38 -12.59
N MET A 17 1.85 -9.79 -11.51
CA MET A 17 1.05 -10.48 -10.50
C MET A 17 -0.03 -11.34 -11.18
N ILE A 18 0.03 -12.65 -10.97
CA ILE A 18 -1.10 -13.53 -11.20
C ILE A 18 -2.18 -13.03 -10.24
N SER A 19 -3.35 -12.62 -10.77
CA SER A 19 -4.47 -12.21 -9.94
C SER A 19 -4.90 -13.38 -9.05
N TYR A 20 -4.46 -13.37 -7.79
CA TYR A 20 -4.95 -14.32 -6.80
C TYR A 20 -6.23 -13.76 -6.20
N HIS A 21 -7.20 -14.64 -5.95
CA HIS A 21 -8.41 -14.31 -5.21
C HIS A 21 -8.43 -15.17 -3.95
N TYR A 22 -8.65 -14.54 -2.80
CA TYR A 22 -8.84 -15.23 -1.54
C TYR A 22 -10.25 -15.03 -1.03
N VAL A 23 -10.75 -16.03 -0.30
CA VAL A 23 -12.10 -16.02 0.24
C VAL A 23 -12.06 -16.46 1.69
N ARG A 24 -12.77 -15.73 2.56
CA ARG A 24 -13.05 -16.16 3.93
C ARG A 24 -14.48 -15.83 4.32
N LEU A 25 -15.03 -16.61 5.24
CA LEU A 25 -16.29 -16.31 5.89
C LEU A 25 -16.03 -15.45 7.13
N GLY A 26 -16.87 -14.45 7.31
CA GLY A 26 -16.98 -13.66 8.52
C GLY A 26 -18.40 -13.72 9.09
N THR A 27 -18.55 -13.32 10.33
CA THR A 27 -19.86 -13.11 10.96
C THR A 27 -20.41 -11.73 10.57
N GLY A 28 -21.68 -11.68 10.18
CA GLY A 28 -22.39 -10.43 9.92
C GLY A 28 -22.74 -9.66 11.20
N GLU A 29 -23.40 -8.52 11.03
CA GLU A 29 -23.80 -7.67 12.16
C GLU A 29 -24.94 -8.31 12.97
N LYS A 30 -25.83 -9.06 12.33
CA LYS A 30 -26.92 -9.78 13.02
C LYS A 30 -26.56 -11.23 13.30
N GLU A 31 -27.11 -11.75 14.38
CA GLU A 31 -26.94 -13.15 14.76
C GLU A 31 -27.45 -14.07 13.64
N GLY A 32 -26.60 -14.99 13.20
CA GLY A 32 -26.88 -15.90 12.09
C GLY A 32 -26.62 -15.35 10.70
N GLU A 33 -26.22 -14.08 10.55
CA GLU A 33 -25.76 -13.55 9.26
C GLU A 33 -24.30 -13.97 9.00
N GLU A 34 -24.01 -14.38 7.77
CA GLU A 34 -22.67 -14.67 7.29
C GLU A 34 -22.27 -13.63 6.24
N VAL A 35 -21.03 -13.15 6.32
CA VAL A 35 -20.44 -12.25 5.33
C VAL A 35 -19.36 -12.99 4.57
N LEU A 36 -19.47 -13.02 3.25
CA LEU A 36 -18.42 -13.52 2.37
C LEU A 36 -17.42 -12.39 2.10
N VAL A 37 -16.18 -12.56 2.57
CA VAL A 37 -15.08 -11.64 2.25
C VAL A 37 -14.31 -12.23 1.09
N VAL A 38 -14.25 -11.50 -0.02
CA VAL A 38 -13.46 -11.85 -1.20
C VAL A 38 -12.45 -10.73 -1.43
N GLY A 39 -11.18 -11.08 -1.62
CA GLY A 39 -10.12 -10.13 -1.90
C GLY A 39 -9.20 -10.59 -3.02
N GLY A 40 -8.41 -9.65 -3.53
CA GLY A 40 -7.55 -9.77 -4.70
C GLY A 40 -7.50 -8.44 -5.45
N GLU A 41 -7.15 -8.47 -6.73
CA GLU A 41 -6.99 -7.27 -7.57
C GLU A 41 -5.95 -6.26 -7.04
N ASP A 42 -4.86 -6.80 -6.52
CA ASP A 42 -3.75 -6.06 -5.93
C ASP A 42 -3.15 -5.04 -6.90
N HIS A 43 -2.60 -3.97 -6.30
CA HIS A 43 -1.95 -2.90 -7.03
C HIS A 43 -0.87 -2.24 -6.17
N LYS A 44 0.07 -1.57 -6.82
CA LYS A 44 1.06 -0.75 -6.13
C LYS A 44 0.38 0.47 -5.50
N THR A 45 0.74 0.78 -4.26
CA THR A 45 0.29 1.98 -3.55
C THR A 45 0.62 3.23 -4.35
N GLY A 46 -0.35 4.13 -4.50
CA GLY A 46 -0.20 5.39 -5.23
C GLY A 46 0.00 5.26 -6.75
N GLN A 47 -0.18 4.08 -7.36
CA GLN A 47 0.02 3.89 -8.82
C GLN A 47 -1.25 3.40 -9.56
N ALA A 48 -2.39 3.34 -8.88
CA ALA A 48 -3.66 2.87 -9.44
C ALA A 48 -4.72 3.97 -9.42
N ASP A 49 -5.54 4.00 -10.47
CA ASP A 49 -6.71 4.86 -10.62
C ASP A 49 -7.99 4.08 -10.99
N ASP A 50 -7.88 2.76 -11.23
CA ASP A 50 -8.93 1.88 -11.73
C ASP A 50 -9.71 1.13 -10.62
N PHE A 51 -9.87 1.76 -9.44
CA PHE A 51 -10.44 1.12 -8.25
C PHE A 51 -11.83 0.51 -8.47
N GLU A 52 -12.73 1.24 -9.14
CA GLU A 52 -14.09 0.73 -9.44
C GLU A 52 -14.05 -0.49 -10.37
N GLN A 53 -13.14 -0.51 -11.34
CA GLN A 53 -12.99 -1.67 -12.23
C GLN A 53 -12.45 -2.88 -11.47
N ARG A 54 -11.57 -2.69 -10.48
CA ARG A 54 -11.08 -3.76 -9.60
C ARG A 54 -12.21 -4.34 -8.76
N TYR A 55 -13.00 -3.49 -8.11
CA TYR A 55 -14.16 -3.95 -7.35
C TYR A 55 -15.17 -4.69 -8.24
N GLN A 56 -15.41 -4.22 -9.46
CA GLN A 56 -16.29 -4.91 -10.39
C GLN A 56 -15.74 -6.29 -10.76
N ARG A 57 -14.44 -6.43 -11.02
CA ARG A 57 -13.81 -7.75 -11.30
C ARG A 57 -13.93 -8.71 -10.13
N LEU A 58 -13.74 -8.24 -8.89
CA LEU A 58 -13.95 -9.04 -7.69
C LEU A 58 -15.41 -9.49 -7.55
N GLU A 59 -16.35 -8.57 -7.78
CA GLU A 59 -17.78 -8.89 -7.71
C GLU A 59 -18.18 -9.89 -8.79
N ASP A 60 -17.79 -9.68 -10.06
CA ASP A 60 -18.07 -10.59 -11.16
C ASP A 60 -17.51 -12.00 -10.89
N TRP A 61 -16.26 -12.08 -10.43
CA TRP A 61 -15.62 -13.35 -10.06
C TRP A 61 -16.37 -14.07 -8.93
N THR A 62 -16.87 -13.30 -7.96
CA THR A 62 -17.64 -13.80 -6.81
C THR A 62 -19.01 -14.32 -7.24
N ARG A 63 -19.75 -13.57 -8.05
CA ARG A 63 -21.12 -13.90 -8.50
C ARG A 63 -21.18 -15.18 -9.32
N VAL A 64 -20.13 -15.48 -10.09
CA VAL A 64 -20.00 -16.75 -10.82
C VAL A 64 -19.90 -17.95 -9.88
N ARG A 65 -19.23 -17.78 -8.72
CA ARG A 65 -18.94 -18.88 -7.78
C ARG A 65 -19.95 -19.00 -6.64
N TRP A 66 -20.54 -17.88 -6.24
CA TRP A 66 -21.62 -17.80 -5.25
C TRP A 66 -22.78 -16.99 -5.83
N PRO A 67 -23.59 -17.59 -6.74
CA PRO A 67 -24.76 -16.92 -7.32
C PRO A 67 -25.79 -16.45 -6.28
N GLN A 68 -25.79 -17.09 -5.10
CA GLN A 68 -26.63 -16.75 -3.95
C GLN A 68 -26.08 -15.64 -3.05
N ALA A 69 -24.88 -15.12 -3.32
CA ALA A 69 -24.33 -14.03 -2.53
C ALA A 69 -25.30 -12.83 -2.55
N GLY A 70 -25.45 -12.17 -1.40
CA GLY A 70 -26.32 -11.00 -1.24
C GLY A 70 -25.73 -9.72 -1.81
N GLU A 71 -26.25 -8.58 -1.37
CA GLU A 71 -25.70 -7.27 -1.71
C GLU A 71 -24.27 -7.08 -1.21
N VAL A 72 -23.51 -6.21 -1.89
CA VAL A 72 -22.18 -5.81 -1.40
C VAL A 72 -22.36 -4.84 -0.26
N VAL A 73 -22.00 -5.27 0.95
CA VAL A 73 -22.15 -4.47 2.18
C VAL A 73 -20.92 -3.63 2.51
N PHE A 74 -19.73 -4.02 2.04
CA PHE A 74 -18.47 -3.33 2.30
C PHE A 74 -17.52 -3.41 1.09
N ARG A 75 -16.71 -2.37 0.90
CA ARG A 75 -15.58 -2.31 -0.03
C ARG A 75 -14.44 -1.56 0.64
N TRP A 76 -13.23 -2.10 0.56
CA TRP A 76 -12.03 -1.44 1.07
C TRP A 76 -10.80 -1.94 0.34
N SER A 77 -9.72 -1.17 0.41
CA SER A 77 -8.38 -1.61 0.05
C SER A 77 -7.49 -1.58 1.29
N GLY A 78 -6.40 -2.31 1.27
CA GLY A 78 -5.42 -2.37 2.34
C GLY A 78 -4.02 -2.35 1.76
N GLN A 79 -3.04 -2.03 2.60
CA GLN A 79 -1.64 -2.04 2.22
C GLN A 79 -0.91 -3.17 2.94
N VAL A 80 -0.18 -3.98 2.18
CA VAL A 80 0.72 -5.02 2.70
C VAL A 80 2.15 -4.71 2.29
N MET A 81 3.11 -5.07 3.15
CA MET A 81 4.53 -5.01 2.81
C MET A 81 4.97 -6.38 2.34
N GLU A 82 5.48 -6.45 1.11
CA GLU A 82 5.91 -7.68 0.46
C GLU A 82 7.42 -7.67 0.21
N PRO A 83 8.18 -8.57 0.85
CA PRO A 83 9.55 -8.87 0.49
C PRO A 83 9.64 -9.55 -0.87
N GLU A 84 10.77 -9.38 -1.57
CA GLU A 84 10.99 -9.95 -2.90
C GLU A 84 10.89 -11.49 -2.94
N ASP A 85 11.16 -12.16 -1.82
CA ASP A 85 11.04 -13.61 -1.67
C ASP A 85 9.76 -14.04 -0.93
N TYR A 86 8.84 -13.11 -0.65
CA TYR A 86 7.55 -13.31 0.04
C TYR A 86 7.68 -13.85 1.49
N MET A 87 8.89 -13.88 2.04
CA MET A 87 9.16 -14.37 3.40
C MET A 87 9.24 -13.21 4.38
N GLY A 88 8.62 -13.32 5.55
CA GLY A 88 8.70 -12.28 6.58
C GLY A 88 10.14 -11.94 7.01
N PHE A 89 10.38 -10.69 7.39
CA PHE A 89 11.61 -10.25 8.06
C PHE A 89 11.37 -10.23 9.57
N ILE A 90 11.89 -11.23 10.28
CA ILE A 90 11.68 -11.42 11.72
C ILE A 90 13.01 -11.71 12.38
N GLY A 91 13.51 -10.78 13.19
CA GLY A 91 14.78 -10.94 13.90
C GLY A 91 15.46 -9.62 14.23
N ARG A 92 16.78 -9.64 14.37
CA ARG A 92 17.58 -8.45 14.69
C ARG A 92 17.55 -7.47 13.52
N ASN A 93 17.37 -6.19 13.83
CA ASN A 93 17.43 -5.13 12.83
C ASN A 93 18.80 -5.13 12.14
N PRO A 94 18.88 -5.10 10.79
CA PRO A 94 20.15 -5.09 10.10
C PRO A 94 21.06 -3.94 10.57
N SER A 95 22.35 -4.24 10.77
CA SER A 95 23.36 -3.30 11.29
C SER A 95 23.16 -2.83 12.73
N ASP A 96 22.07 -3.21 13.40
CA ASP A 96 21.90 -3.05 14.85
C ASP A 96 22.42 -4.32 15.55
N LYS A 97 23.39 -4.14 16.44
CA LYS A 97 24.02 -5.28 17.14
C LYS A 97 23.42 -5.54 18.50
N ASP A 98 22.57 -4.63 18.98
CA ASP A 98 22.25 -4.56 20.40
C ASP A 98 20.83 -5.07 20.62
N ASN A 99 19.83 -4.19 20.49
CA ASN A 99 18.54 -4.38 21.14
C ASN A 99 17.32 -4.08 20.26
N VAL A 100 17.51 -3.79 18.97
CA VAL A 100 16.38 -3.54 18.06
C VAL A 100 16.03 -4.81 17.28
N PHE A 101 14.79 -5.24 17.41
CA PHE A 101 14.21 -6.37 16.70
C PHE A 101 13.07 -5.88 15.82
N ILE A 102 12.92 -6.49 14.64
CA ILE A 102 11.86 -6.18 13.69
C ILE A 102 11.05 -7.43 13.36
N ALA A 103 9.77 -7.22 13.07
CA ALA A 103 8.86 -8.20 12.51
C ALA A 103 8.01 -7.47 11.46
N THR A 104 8.35 -7.63 10.18
CA THR A 104 7.72 -6.90 9.06
C THR A 104 7.74 -7.74 7.78
N GLY A 105 7.18 -7.22 6.69
CA GLY A 105 7.18 -7.87 5.38
C GLY A 105 6.32 -9.13 5.35
N ASP A 106 5.19 -9.12 6.05
CA ASP A 106 4.44 -10.34 6.30
C ASP A 106 3.67 -10.88 5.08
N SER A 107 3.57 -10.13 3.97
CA SER A 107 2.90 -10.53 2.73
C SER A 107 1.48 -11.07 2.98
N GLY A 108 0.70 -10.40 3.83
CA GLY A 108 -0.67 -10.80 4.19
C GLY A 108 -0.76 -11.96 5.19
N ASN A 109 0.37 -12.48 5.68
CA ASN A 109 0.44 -13.60 6.61
C ASN A 109 0.71 -13.17 8.06
N GLY A 110 0.31 -11.96 8.44
CA GLY A 110 0.57 -11.35 9.74
C GLY A 110 0.22 -12.21 10.96
N MET A 111 -0.87 -13.00 10.93
CA MET A 111 -1.21 -13.90 12.06
C MET A 111 -0.16 -15.01 12.25
N THR A 112 0.31 -15.60 11.14
CA THR A 112 1.34 -16.64 11.14
C THR A 112 2.69 -16.04 11.53
N HIS A 113 3.08 -14.95 10.87
CA HIS A 113 4.35 -14.28 11.12
C HIS A 113 4.42 -13.67 12.52
N GLY A 114 3.31 -13.16 13.07
CA GLY A 114 3.24 -12.70 14.46
C GLY A 114 3.46 -13.82 15.48
N THR A 115 2.90 -15.01 15.23
CA THR A 115 3.16 -16.19 16.08
C THR A 115 4.64 -16.60 16.02
N ILE A 116 5.20 -16.65 14.80
CA ILE A 116 6.62 -16.97 14.61
C ILE A 116 7.50 -15.94 15.29
N ALA A 117 7.19 -14.65 15.19
CA ALA A 117 7.91 -13.57 15.86
C ALA A 117 7.87 -13.72 17.39
N GLY A 118 6.69 -14.05 17.94
CA GLY A 118 6.50 -14.32 19.37
C GLY A 118 7.29 -15.52 19.89
N MET A 119 7.70 -16.45 19.03
CA MET A 119 8.56 -17.57 19.37
C MET A 119 10.04 -17.26 19.14
N LEU A 120 10.37 -16.64 18.00
CA LEU A 120 11.74 -16.41 17.55
C LEU A 120 12.42 -15.28 18.33
N ILE A 121 11.78 -14.13 18.49
CA ILE A 121 12.41 -12.95 19.10
C ILE A 121 12.82 -13.22 20.56
N PRO A 122 12.01 -13.85 21.43
CA PRO A 122 12.45 -14.19 22.78
C PRO A 122 13.68 -15.10 22.83
N ASP A 123 13.78 -16.08 21.93
CA ASP A 123 14.97 -16.93 21.84
C ASP A 123 16.21 -16.11 21.46
N LEU A 124 16.09 -15.20 20.48
CA LEU A 124 17.18 -14.30 20.10
C LEU A 124 17.61 -13.36 21.24
N ILE A 125 16.67 -12.88 22.04
CA ILE A 125 16.94 -12.04 23.23
C ILE A 125 17.70 -12.84 24.29
N LEU A 126 17.29 -14.10 24.52
CA LEU A 126 17.89 -14.98 25.53
C LEU A 126 19.14 -15.71 25.05
N GLY A 127 19.57 -15.50 23.80
CA GLY A 127 20.73 -16.18 23.21
C GLY A 127 20.52 -17.69 23.00
N ARG A 128 19.27 -18.11 22.79
CA ARG A 128 18.91 -19.52 22.53
C ARG A 128 18.92 -19.80 21.03
N GLU A 129 19.35 -21.01 20.66
CA GLU A 129 19.26 -21.45 19.27
C GLU A 129 17.80 -21.60 18.85
N ASN A 130 17.46 -21.09 17.66
CA ASN A 130 16.14 -21.26 17.07
C ASN A 130 16.26 -21.69 15.60
N ARG A 131 15.56 -22.77 15.23
CA ARG A 131 15.61 -23.35 13.88
C ARG A 131 15.16 -22.40 12.76
N TRP A 132 14.38 -21.36 13.09
CA TRP A 132 13.82 -20.41 12.13
C TRP A 132 14.65 -19.15 11.97
N GLU A 133 15.68 -18.93 12.80
CA GLU A 133 16.50 -17.71 12.78
C GLU A 133 17.05 -17.41 11.39
N LYS A 134 17.69 -18.39 10.73
CA LYS A 134 18.29 -18.19 9.41
C LYS A 134 17.26 -17.87 8.32
N LEU A 135 16.07 -18.46 8.43
CA LEU A 135 15.02 -18.35 7.42
C LEU A 135 14.39 -16.95 7.43
N TYR A 136 14.11 -16.42 8.62
CA TYR A 136 13.44 -15.11 8.77
C TYR A 136 14.42 -13.95 9.01
N ASN A 137 15.72 -14.22 9.06
CA ASN A 137 16.75 -13.21 9.32
C ASN A 137 16.56 -12.00 8.39
N PRO A 138 16.39 -10.78 8.94
CA PRO A 138 16.32 -9.54 8.16
C PRO A 138 17.50 -9.28 7.22
N SER A 139 18.67 -9.85 7.51
CA SER A 139 19.89 -9.75 6.69
C SER A 139 20.10 -10.95 5.76
N ARG A 140 19.10 -11.82 5.54
CA ARG A 140 19.25 -12.99 4.68
C ARG A 140 19.54 -12.59 3.23
N LEU A 141 20.31 -13.43 2.53
CA LEU A 141 20.62 -13.22 1.11
C LEU A 141 19.47 -13.71 0.22
N ILE A 142 18.87 -12.79 -0.54
CA ILE A 142 17.81 -13.08 -1.49
C ILE A 142 18.43 -13.20 -2.90
N PHE A 143 18.77 -14.42 -3.31
CA PHE A 143 19.48 -14.67 -4.57
C PHE A 143 18.60 -14.51 -5.83
N LYS A 144 17.27 -14.47 -5.70
CA LYS A 144 16.33 -14.39 -6.83
C LYS A 144 15.81 -12.99 -7.16
N GLY A 145 16.24 -11.94 -6.45
CA GLY A 145 15.62 -10.62 -6.50
C GLY A 145 16.30 -9.54 -7.34
N ILE A 146 17.52 -9.74 -7.84
CA ILE A 146 18.32 -8.66 -8.48
C ILE A 146 17.58 -7.99 -9.65
N GLY A 147 16.89 -8.77 -10.49
CA GLY A 147 16.14 -8.25 -11.63
C GLY A 147 14.93 -7.42 -11.20
N ASP A 148 14.20 -7.88 -10.20
CA ASP A 148 13.01 -7.19 -9.70
C ASP A 148 13.40 -5.96 -8.88
N PHE A 149 14.45 -6.03 -8.05
CA PHE A 149 15.07 -4.88 -7.40
C PHE A 149 15.42 -3.77 -8.39
N LEU A 150 16.03 -4.12 -9.53
CA LEU A 150 16.36 -3.14 -10.57
C LEU A 150 15.09 -2.53 -11.20
N LYS A 151 14.06 -3.35 -11.49
CA LYS A 151 12.77 -2.87 -12.00
C LYS A 151 12.10 -1.93 -11.02
N GLU A 152 12.11 -2.25 -9.73
CA GLU A 152 11.55 -1.38 -8.68
C GLU A 152 12.26 -0.04 -8.63
N ASN A 153 13.59 -0.03 -8.66
CA ASN A 153 14.35 1.22 -8.70
C ASN A 153 14.07 2.05 -9.97
N ILE A 154 13.90 1.40 -11.14
CA ILE A 154 13.49 2.08 -12.38
C ILE A 154 12.07 2.64 -12.26
N ASN A 155 11.14 1.89 -11.65
CA ASN A 155 9.77 2.34 -11.40
C ASN A 155 9.77 3.58 -10.49
N VAL A 156 10.53 3.56 -9.39
CA VAL A 156 10.74 4.73 -8.50
C VAL A 156 11.30 5.92 -9.27
N ALA A 157 12.35 5.71 -10.08
CA ALA A 157 12.95 6.77 -10.89
C ALA A 157 11.94 7.38 -11.86
N ALA A 158 11.01 6.58 -12.41
CA ALA A 158 9.96 7.07 -13.28
C ALA A 158 8.97 8.00 -12.56
N GLN A 159 8.70 7.79 -11.26
CA GLN A 159 7.79 8.63 -10.48
C GLN A 159 8.30 10.08 -10.30
N TYR A 160 9.61 10.33 -10.39
CA TYR A 160 10.14 11.69 -10.35
C TYR A 160 9.75 12.54 -11.57
N ARG A 161 9.23 11.94 -12.64
CA ARG A 161 8.69 12.70 -13.78
C ARG A 161 7.51 13.57 -13.37
N ASP A 162 6.83 13.25 -12.28
CA ASP A 162 5.71 14.05 -11.79
C ASP A 162 6.09 15.48 -11.44
N TYR A 163 7.37 15.78 -11.18
CA TYR A 163 7.84 17.15 -11.00
C TYR A 163 7.65 18.02 -12.25
N VAL A 164 7.75 17.42 -13.44
CA VAL A 164 7.70 18.14 -14.72
C VAL A 164 6.32 18.07 -15.39
N THR A 165 5.43 17.20 -14.92
CA THR A 165 4.04 17.13 -15.40
C THR A 165 3.18 18.28 -14.87
N GLY A 166 2.02 18.48 -15.48
CA GLY A 166 0.95 19.36 -14.96
C GLY A 166 0.38 18.87 -13.63
N GLY A 167 -0.56 19.60 -13.04
CA GLY A 167 -1.42 19.04 -11.99
C GLY A 167 -2.47 18.11 -12.58
N ASP A 168 -3.15 17.36 -11.72
CA ASP A 168 -4.29 16.51 -12.09
C ASP A 168 -5.48 17.35 -12.57
N VAL A 169 -5.56 18.60 -12.10
CA VAL A 169 -6.62 19.57 -12.41
C VAL A 169 -6.02 20.88 -12.92
N LYS A 170 -6.79 21.59 -13.77
CA LYS A 170 -6.39 22.92 -14.29
C LYS A 170 -6.83 24.07 -13.40
N SER A 171 -7.90 23.87 -12.63
CA SER A 171 -8.42 24.82 -11.65
C SER A 171 -8.76 24.09 -10.35
N LEU A 172 -8.65 24.80 -9.22
CA LEU A 172 -9.05 24.29 -7.90
C LEU A 172 -10.57 24.06 -7.82
N ASP A 173 -11.36 24.70 -8.68
CA ASP A 173 -12.82 24.51 -8.78
C ASP A 173 -13.20 23.16 -9.39
N GLU A 174 -12.26 22.48 -10.07
CA GLU A 174 -12.48 21.13 -10.61
C GLU A 174 -12.45 20.05 -9.52
N ILE A 175 -12.04 20.39 -8.29
CA ILE A 175 -11.98 19.47 -7.14
C ILE A 175 -13.33 19.47 -6.42
N PRO A 176 -14.14 18.38 -6.48
CA PRO A 176 -15.41 18.29 -5.77
C PRO A 176 -15.23 18.24 -4.25
N ALA A 177 -16.31 18.48 -3.50
CA ALA A 177 -16.32 18.22 -2.06
C ALA A 177 -16.08 16.74 -1.76
N GLY A 178 -15.24 16.46 -0.77
CA GLY A 178 -14.81 15.11 -0.38
C GLY A 178 -13.67 14.52 -1.21
N GLU A 179 -13.11 15.29 -2.15
CA GLU A 179 -12.09 14.83 -3.11
C GLU A 179 -10.80 15.63 -3.04
N GLY A 180 -9.73 15.06 -3.60
CA GLY A 180 -8.41 15.67 -3.68
C GLY A 180 -7.79 15.55 -5.07
N ALA A 181 -6.85 16.44 -5.34
CA ALA A 181 -6.06 16.47 -6.56
C ALA A 181 -4.71 17.17 -6.34
N VAL A 182 -3.69 16.78 -7.09
CA VAL A 182 -2.44 17.53 -7.15
C VAL A 182 -2.62 18.73 -8.07
N PHE A 183 -2.45 19.93 -7.55
CA PHE A 183 -2.46 21.17 -8.33
C PHE A 183 -1.04 21.67 -8.60
N ARG A 184 -0.80 22.27 -9.77
CA ARG A 184 0.48 22.90 -10.11
C ARG A 184 0.41 24.41 -9.93
N ARG A 185 1.14 24.93 -8.93
CA ARG A 185 1.32 26.37 -8.66
C ARG A 185 2.74 26.79 -9.04
N GLY A 186 2.93 27.18 -10.31
CA GLY A 186 4.24 27.52 -10.87
C GLY A 186 5.17 26.30 -10.94
N LEU A 187 6.24 26.30 -10.13
CA LEU A 187 7.17 25.17 -9.99
C LEU A 187 6.77 24.21 -8.84
N ARG A 188 5.80 24.59 -8.01
CA ARG A 188 5.36 23.80 -6.85
C ARG A 188 4.23 22.84 -7.23
N LYS A 189 4.24 21.66 -6.61
CA LYS A 189 3.14 20.70 -6.59
C LYS A 189 2.44 20.79 -5.23
N VAL A 190 1.13 21.01 -5.27
CA VAL A 190 0.29 21.22 -4.09
C VAL A 190 -0.69 20.07 -4.00
N ALA A 191 -0.77 19.42 -2.86
CA ALA A 191 -1.82 18.46 -2.55
C ALA A 191 -3.03 19.25 -2.05
N CYS A 192 -4.09 19.29 -2.84
CA CYS A 192 -5.30 20.03 -2.56
C CYS A 192 -6.41 19.05 -2.20
N TYR A 193 -7.00 19.17 -1.02
CA TYR A 193 -8.17 18.39 -0.59
C TYR A 193 -9.32 19.34 -0.30
N ARG A 194 -10.51 19.07 -0.84
CA ARG A 194 -11.71 19.81 -0.51
C ARG A 194 -12.57 18.95 0.41
N ASP A 195 -12.81 19.42 1.62
CA ASP A 195 -13.65 18.68 2.56
C ASP A 195 -15.14 18.71 2.17
N ASP A 196 -15.95 17.93 2.89
CA ASP A 196 -17.39 17.81 2.62
C ASP A 196 -18.15 19.14 2.86
N SER A 197 -17.57 20.10 3.59
CA SER A 197 -18.12 21.45 3.76
C SER A 197 -17.77 22.39 2.59
N GLY A 198 -16.91 21.93 1.67
CA GLY A 198 -16.41 22.70 0.53
C GLY A 198 -15.14 23.49 0.83
N THR A 199 -14.59 23.40 2.04
CA THR A 199 -13.36 24.11 2.42
C THR A 199 -12.15 23.44 1.78
N LEU A 200 -11.28 24.24 1.15
CA LEU A 200 -10.07 23.77 0.50
C LEU A 200 -8.88 23.79 1.45
N HIS A 201 -8.24 22.64 1.61
CA HIS A 201 -7.03 22.41 2.39
C HIS A 201 -5.84 22.19 1.45
N GLU A 202 -4.72 22.86 1.70
CA GLU A 202 -3.56 22.82 0.82
C GLU A 202 -2.26 22.46 1.57
N MET A 203 -1.61 21.40 1.12
CA MET A 203 -0.33 20.92 1.64
C MET A 203 0.69 20.81 0.51
N THR A 204 1.97 20.64 0.84
CA THR A 204 2.94 20.21 -0.18
C THR A 204 2.56 18.83 -0.70
N ALA A 205 2.59 18.62 -2.01
CA ALA A 205 2.46 17.28 -2.57
C ALA A 205 3.77 16.47 -2.48
N VAL A 206 4.85 17.06 -1.94
CA VAL A 206 6.16 16.42 -1.86
C VAL A 206 6.23 15.54 -0.61
N CYS A 207 6.27 14.22 -0.82
CA CYS A 207 6.45 13.25 0.25
C CYS A 207 7.76 13.52 1.02
N PRO A 208 7.73 13.67 2.35
CA PRO A 208 8.92 14.00 3.12
C PRO A 208 9.99 12.91 3.14
N HIS A 209 9.65 11.65 2.86
CA HIS A 209 10.57 10.51 2.80
C HIS A 209 11.63 10.66 1.70
N LEU A 210 11.26 10.46 0.43
CA LEU A 210 12.19 10.53 -0.72
C LEU A 210 11.81 11.60 -1.74
N LYS A 211 10.95 12.54 -1.36
CA LYS A 211 10.56 13.68 -2.21
C LYS A 211 9.90 13.25 -3.52
N CYS A 212 9.11 12.20 -3.52
CA CYS A 212 8.21 11.93 -4.65
C CYS A 212 6.92 12.73 -4.50
N ILE A 213 6.21 12.95 -5.60
CA ILE A 213 4.90 13.60 -5.57
C ILE A 213 3.86 12.57 -5.15
N VAL A 214 3.05 12.87 -4.13
CA VAL A 214 1.95 12.00 -3.69
C VAL A 214 0.76 12.11 -4.64
N HIS A 215 -0.02 11.05 -4.77
CA HIS A 215 -1.24 10.99 -5.58
C HIS A 215 -2.47 10.84 -4.68
N TRP A 216 -3.62 11.33 -5.13
CA TRP A 216 -4.88 11.19 -4.40
C TRP A 216 -5.48 9.80 -4.60
N ASN A 217 -5.63 9.04 -3.52
CA ASN A 217 -6.35 7.79 -3.48
C ASN A 217 -7.82 8.07 -3.15
N ARG A 218 -8.67 8.07 -4.17
CA ARG A 218 -10.12 8.33 -4.06
C ARG A 218 -10.86 7.28 -3.25
N ASN A 219 -10.36 6.04 -3.27
CA ASN A 219 -11.00 4.92 -2.60
C ASN A 219 -10.88 5.04 -1.07
N GLU A 220 -9.74 5.50 -0.57
CA GLU A 220 -9.48 5.62 0.88
C GLU A 220 -9.42 7.08 1.37
N LYS A 221 -9.56 8.06 0.46
CA LYS A 221 -9.40 9.50 0.73
C LYS A 221 -8.06 9.84 1.40
N THR A 222 -6.99 9.29 0.83
CA THR A 222 -5.61 9.45 1.32
C THR A 222 -4.68 10.01 0.26
N TRP A 223 -3.55 10.57 0.69
CA TRP A 223 -2.42 10.85 -0.19
C TRP A 223 -1.42 9.69 -0.13
N ASP A 224 -1.17 9.08 -1.28
CA ASP A 224 -0.33 7.90 -1.39
C ASP A 224 0.94 8.23 -2.19
N CYS A 225 2.11 7.92 -1.63
CA CYS A 225 3.39 8.13 -2.30
C CYS A 225 3.70 6.94 -3.23
N PRO A 226 3.79 7.15 -4.55
CA PRO A 226 3.98 6.06 -5.51
C PRO A 226 5.35 5.40 -5.45
N CYS A 227 6.32 6.02 -4.78
CA CYS A 227 7.70 5.52 -4.74
C CYS A 227 7.89 4.36 -3.76
N HIS A 228 7.52 4.56 -2.49
CA HIS A 228 7.76 3.56 -1.43
C HIS A 228 6.54 3.38 -0.52
N GLY A 229 5.37 3.87 -0.94
CA GLY A 229 4.11 3.57 -0.27
C GLY A 229 3.84 4.32 1.03
N SER A 230 4.55 5.42 1.35
CA SER A 230 4.11 6.31 2.44
C SER A 230 2.68 6.78 2.19
N ARG A 231 1.82 6.73 3.20
CA ARG A 231 0.43 7.18 3.12
C ARG A 231 0.14 8.27 4.13
N PHE A 232 -0.69 9.22 3.75
CA PHE A 232 -1.11 10.34 4.58
C PHE A 232 -2.64 10.49 4.51
N ASP A 233 -3.25 10.95 5.60
CA ASP A 233 -4.68 11.27 5.58
C ASP A 233 -4.97 12.45 4.65
N ALA A 234 -6.25 12.78 4.44
CA ALA A 234 -6.65 13.87 3.56
C ALA A 234 -6.03 15.24 3.94
N MET A 235 -5.68 15.43 5.23
CA MET A 235 -5.06 16.64 5.78
C MET A 235 -3.53 16.59 5.77
N GLY A 236 -2.93 15.48 5.32
CA GLY A 236 -1.49 15.32 5.19
C GLY A 236 -0.81 14.70 6.41
N HIS A 237 -1.54 14.24 7.43
CA HIS A 237 -0.93 13.54 8.57
C HIS A 237 -0.49 12.13 8.17
N VAL A 238 0.67 11.69 8.64
CA VAL A 238 1.20 10.37 8.30
C VAL A 238 0.29 9.26 8.85
N LEU A 239 -0.13 8.36 7.96
CA LEU A 239 -0.90 7.15 8.30
C LEU A 239 -0.01 5.91 8.25
N ASN A 240 0.84 5.81 7.22
CA ASN A 240 1.77 4.71 7.08
C ASN A 240 3.13 5.17 6.54
N GLY A 241 4.18 4.53 7.05
CA GLY A 241 5.56 4.77 6.66
C GLY A 241 5.86 4.35 5.22
N PRO A 242 7.09 4.58 4.72
CA PRO A 242 8.31 4.87 5.48
C PRO A 242 8.47 6.31 6.00
N SER A 243 7.58 7.23 5.60
CA SER A 243 7.60 8.56 6.19
C SER A 243 7.43 8.52 7.71
N VAL A 244 8.17 9.37 8.42
CA VAL A 244 8.02 9.61 9.87
C VAL A 244 7.56 11.04 10.17
N ALA A 245 7.17 11.79 9.13
CA ALA A 245 6.71 13.16 9.22
C ALA A 245 5.48 13.36 8.32
N ASP A 246 4.64 14.33 8.67
CA ASP A 246 3.49 14.76 7.89
C ASP A 246 3.91 15.48 6.61
N LEU A 247 2.98 15.64 5.68
CA LEU A 247 3.12 16.63 4.62
C LEU A 247 3.26 18.01 5.26
N ALA A 248 4.18 18.82 4.77
CA ALA A 248 4.34 20.17 5.29
C ALA A 248 3.21 21.09 4.77
N PRO A 249 2.65 21.98 5.61
CA PRO A 249 1.82 23.08 5.13
C PRO A 249 2.57 23.90 4.09
N LEU A 250 1.83 24.48 3.14
CA LEU A 250 2.43 25.48 2.26
C LEU A 250 2.86 26.68 3.10
N LYS A 251 4.15 27.02 3.07
CA LYS A 251 4.60 28.32 3.57
C LYS A 251 3.92 29.39 2.73
N THR A 252 3.12 30.24 3.36
CA THR A 252 2.69 31.50 2.76
C THR A 252 3.97 32.25 2.40
N GLU A 253 4.20 32.49 1.11
CA GLU A 253 5.19 33.49 0.72
C GLU A 253 4.66 34.82 1.26
N GLU A 254 5.40 35.41 2.22
CA GLU A 254 5.27 36.83 2.51
C GLU A 254 5.37 37.56 1.18
N ALA A 255 4.35 38.36 0.88
CA ALA A 255 4.36 39.25 -0.26
C ALA A 255 5.63 40.10 -0.17
N VAL A 256 6.58 39.85 -1.07
CA VAL A 256 7.69 40.76 -1.28
C VAL A 256 7.07 41.96 -2.01
N GLU A 257 6.74 43.01 -1.23
CA GLU A 257 6.48 44.37 -1.74
C GLU A 257 7.72 44.95 -2.43
#